data_AF-H1PWE1-F1
#
_entry.id   AF-H1PWE1-F1
#
_cell.length_a   1.000
_cell.length_b   1.000
_cell.length_c   1.000
_cell.angle_alpha   90.00
_cell.angle_beta   90.00
_cell.angle_gamma   90.00
#
_symmetry.space_group_name_H-M   'P 1'
#
loop_
_entity.id
_entity.type
_entity.pdbx_description
1 polymer ?
#
loop_
_entity_poly.entity_id
_entity_poly.type
_entity_poly.pdbx_seq_one_letter_code
_entity_poly.pdbx_strand_id
1 'polypeptide(L)' 'MNLDPVWKYVIRVIDEKKIENGEPCLVLRDKRNCTCKREFEKTLNHLKNIYPNNEFLIKKREKGKWIEIIK' A
#
# COMPACT_ATOMS: atom_id res chain seq x y z
N MET A 1 -16.51 23.58 2.75
CA MET A 1 -15.18 23.00 3.00
C MET A 1 -15.13 21.64 2.31
N ASN A 2 -14.30 21.48 1.27
CA ASN A 2 -14.06 20.15 0.70
C ASN A 2 -13.23 19.34 1.70
N LEU A 3 -13.91 18.48 2.45
CA LEU A 3 -13.27 17.44 3.26
C LEU A 3 -12.89 16.30 2.32
N ASP A 4 -11.97 16.58 1.38
CA ASP A 4 -11.28 15.49 0.69
C ASP A 4 -10.64 14.62 1.76
N PRO A 5 -10.88 13.29 1.75
CA PRO A 5 -10.36 12.43 2.78
C PRO A 5 -8.84 12.56 2.79
N VAL A 6 -8.29 13.07 3.89
CA VAL A 6 -6.84 13.26 4.07
C VAL A 6 -6.22 11.88 4.29
N TRP A 7 -6.12 11.09 3.22
CA TRP A 7 -5.38 9.83 3.24
C TRP A 7 -3.96 10.13 3.68
N LYS A 8 -3.55 9.47 4.78
CA LYS A 8 -2.23 9.61 5.37
C LYS A 8 -1.35 8.41 5.06
N TYR A 9 -1.93 7.27 4.70
CA TYR A 9 -1.20 6.05 4.41
C TYR A 9 -1.81 5.34 3.20
N VAL A 10 -0.97 4.71 2.40
CA VAL A 10 -1.37 3.83 1.29
C VAL A 10 -0.57 2.55 1.43
N ILE A 11 -1.27 1.41 1.44
CA ILE A 11 -0.70 0.06 1.41
C ILE A 11 -0.99 -0.51 0.03
N ARG A 12 0.02 -1.06 -0.64
CA ARG A 12 -0.12 -1.82 -1.88
C ARG A 12 0.48 -3.20 -1.66
N VAL A 13 -0.27 -4.24 -2.02
CA VAL A 13 0.16 -5.63 -1.94
C VAL A 13 0.53 -6.07 -3.34
N ILE A 14 1.76 -6.54 -3.51
CA ILE A 14 2.35 -6.96 -4.77
C ILE A 14 2.59 -8.47 -4.70
N ASP A 15 2.16 -9.19 -5.73
CA ASP A 15 2.33 -10.65 -5.78
C ASP A 15 3.68 -11.05 -6.28
N GLU A 16 3.88 -10.84 -7.57
CA GLU A 16 5.02 -11.36 -8.30
C GLU A 16 5.32 -10.41 -9.46
N LYS A 17 6.57 -10.50 -9.92
CA LYS A 17 6.97 -9.99 -11.22
C LYS A 17 6.56 -11.03 -12.26
N LYS A 18 5.46 -10.78 -12.97
CA LYS A 18 5.11 -11.58 -14.16
C LYS A 18 5.81 -11.00 -15.38
N ILE A 19 6.12 -11.84 -16.36
CA ILE A 19 6.60 -11.34 -17.65
C ILE A 19 5.37 -11.17 -18.55
N GLU A 20 5.01 -9.93 -18.84
CA GLU A 20 4.03 -9.60 -19.88
C GLU A 20 4.76 -8.95 -21.05
N ASN A 21 4.54 -9.47 -22.26
CA ASN A 21 5.20 -8.99 -23.49
C ASN A 21 6.74 -8.95 -23.44
N GLY A 22 7.37 -9.83 -22.67
CA GLY A 22 8.83 -9.87 -22.50
C GLY A 22 9.38 -8.90 -21.44
N GLU A 23 8.52 -8.13 -20.77
CA GLU A 23 8.91 -7.21 -19.71
C GLU A 23 8.42 -7.66 -18.32
N PRO A 24 9.24 -7.51 -17.26
CA PRO A 24 8.82 -7.84 -15.90
C PRO A 24 7.84 -6.78 -15.35
N CYS A 25 6.58 -7.17 -15.16
CA CYS A 25 5.50 -6.37 -14.62
C CYS A 25 5.15 -6.78 -13.18
N LEU A 26 4.98 -5.80 -12.29
CA LEU A 26 4.51 -6.04 -10.92
C LEU A 26 2.99 -6.15 -10.91
N VAL A 27 2.45 -7.24 -10.35
CA VAL A 27 1.01 -7.42 -10.22
C VAL A 27 0.52 -6.85 -8.89
N LEU A 28 -0.31 -5.80 -8.94
CA LEU A 28 -1.01 -5.25 -7.78
C LEU A 28 -2.19 -6.15 -7.40
N ARG A 29 -2.15 -6.76 -6.21
CA ARG A 29 -3.22 -7.62 -5.67
C ARG A 29 -4.26 -6.87 -4.86
N ASP A 30 -3.81 -5.99 -3.98
CA ASP A 30 -4.69 -5.18 -3.13
C ASP A 30 -4.08 -3.78 -2.94
N LYS A 31 -4.95 -2.79 -2.74
CA LYS A 31 -4.58 -1.43 -2.38
C LYS A 31 -5.55 -0.90 -1.32
N ARG A 32 -4.99 -0.42 -0.21
CA ARG A 32 -5.76 0.23 0.87
C ARG A 32 -5.24 1.63 1.13
N ASN A 33 -6.16 2.57 1.32
CA ASN A 33 -5.86 3.93 1.75
C ASN A 33 -6.37 4.11 3.18
N CYS A 34 -5.53 4.59 4.08
CA CYS A 34 -5.90 4.84 5.47
C CYS A 34 -5.73 6.31 5.81
N THR A 35 -6.62 6.81 6.66
CA THR A 35 -6.67 8.21 7.08
C THR A 35 -5.88 8.46 8.37
N CYS A 36 -5.60 7.40 9.14
CA CYS A 36 -4.89 7.48 10.41
C CYS A 36 -3.97 6.28 10.66
N LYS A 37 -3.05 6.43 11.63
CA LYS A 37 -2.06 5.39 11.98
C LYS A 37 -2.72 4.11 12.52
N ARG A 38 -3.74 4.24 13.38
CA ARG A 38 -4.45 3.11 13.99
C ARG A 38 -5.15 2.23 12.95
N GLU A 39 -5.82 2.85 11.98
CA GLU A 39 -6.44 2.15 10.84
C GLU A 39 -5.37 1.46 10.00
N PHE A 40 -4.30 2.18 9.64
CA PHE A 40 -3.18 1.64 8.91
C PHE A 40 -2.58 0.39 9.55
N GLU A 41 -2.30 0.39 10.86
CA GLU A 41 -1.72 -0.76 11.56
C GLU A 41 -2.65 -1.97 11.56
N LYS A 42 -3.95 -1.74 11.81
CA LYS A 42 -4.97 -2.81 11.74
C LYS A 42 -5.06 -3.41 10.35
N THR A 43 -5.16 -2.56 9.33
CA THR A 43 -5.25 -2.98 7.93
C THR A 43 -3.99 -3.70 7.49
N LEU A 44 -2.80 -3.20 7.87
CA LEU A 44 -1.54 -3.84 7.53
C LEU A 44 -1.44 -5.25 8.14
N ASN A 45 -1.77 -5.41 9.43
CA ASN A 45 -1.76 -6.72 10.06
C ASN A 45 -2.76 -7.69 9.41
N HIS A 46 -3.96 -7.20 9.10
CA HIS A 46 -4.97 -8.00 8.41
C HIS A 46 -4.49 -8.46 7.02
N LEU A 47 -3.92 -7.55 6.22
CA LEU A 47 -3.40 -7.89 4.90
C LEU A 47 -2.19 -8.82 4.97
N LYS A 48 -1.29 -8.67 5.94
CA LYS A 48 -0.17 -9.62 6.15
C LYS A 48 -0.64 -11.03 6.45
N ASN A 49 -1.78 -11.18 7.13
CA ASN A 49 -2.38 -12.49 7.37
C ASN A 49 -3.03 -13.08 6.12
N ILE A 50 -3.60 -12.25 5.24
CA ILE A 50 -4.22 -12.70 3.98
C ILE A 50 -3.16 -13.01 2.92
N TYR A 51 -2.11 -12.19 2.86
CA TYR A 51 -1.08 -12.18 1.84
C TYR A 51 0.32 -12.34 2.46
N PRO A 52 0.60 -13.47 3.14
CA PRO A 52 1.83 -13.63 3.92
C PRO A 52 3.10 -13.69 3.07
N ASN A 53 2.98 -14.04 1.79
CA ASN A 53 4.12 -14.22 0.88
C ASN A 53 4.26 -13.07 -0.13
N ASN A 54 3.46 -12.01 0.03
CA ASN A 54 3.41 -10.89 -0.90
C ASN A 54 4.32 -9.75 -0.43
N GLU A 55 4.83 -8.98 -1.39
CA GLU A 55 5.58 -7.76 -1.11
C GLU A 55 4.60 -6.61 -0.77
N PHE A 56 4.94 -5.80 0.23
CA PHE A 56 4.10 -4.69 0.67
C PHE A 56 4.79 -3.36 0.42
N LEU A 57 4.25 -2.56 -0.50
CA LEU A 57 4.71 -1.19 -0.76
C LEU A 57 3.84 -0.21 0.01
N ILE A 58 4.45 0.49 0.98
CA ILE A 58 3.72 1.37 1.90
C ILE A 58 4.21 2.81 1.76
N LYS A 59 3.27 3.72 1.54
CA LYS A 59 3.51 5.17 1.48
C LYS A 59 2.80 5.89 2.60
N LYS A 60 3.46 6.87 3.20
CA LYS A 60 2.90 7.82 4.17
C LYS A 60 2.90 9.22 3.58
N ARG A 61 1.86 9.99 3.86
CA ARG A 61 1.79 11.40 3.49
C ARG A 61 2.37 12.25 4.63
N GLU A 62 3.45 12.97 4.35
CA GLU A 62 4.06 13.93 5.27
C GLU A 62 4.29 15.26 4.56
N LYS A 63 3.89 16.37 5.19
CA LYS A 63 4.01 17.73 4.63
C LYS A 63 3.55 17.84 3.17
N GLY A 64 2.44 17.17 2.83
CA GLY A 64 1.85 17.16 1.49
C GLY A 64 2.49 16.19 0.49
N LYS A 65 3.62 15.55 0.82
CA LYS A 65 4.35 14.62 -0.06
C LYS A 65 4.15 13.17 0.37
N TRP A 66 4.19 12.24 -0.59
CA TRP A 66 4.18 10.81 -0.32
C TRP A 66 5.61 10.29 -0.15
N ILE A 67 5.87 9.60 0.94
CA ILE A 67 7.16 9.02 1.32
C ILE A 67 6.98 7.52 1.51
N GLU A 68 7.84 6.71 0.90
CA GLU A 68 7.88 5.26 1.14
C GLU A 68 8.53 4.98 2.49
N ILE A 69 7.86 4.21 3.34
CA ILE A 69 8.26 4.05 4.75
C ILE A 69 8.63 2.62 5.15
N ILE A 70 8.38 1.62 4.29
CA ILE A 70 8.67 0.21 4.58
C ILE A 70 9.12 -0.46 3.27
N LYS A 71 10.24 -1.18 3.32
CA LYS A 71 10.72 -2.17 2.35
C LYS A 71 10.80 -3.51 3.07
#